data_AF-X0VWE3-F1
#
_entry.id   AF-X0VWE3-F1
#
_cell.length_a   1.000
_cell.length_b   1.000
_cell.length_c   1.000
_cell.angle_alpha   90.00
_cell.angle_beta   90.00
_cell.angle_gamma   90.00
#
_symmetry.space_group_name_H-M   'P 1'
#
loop_
_entity.id
_entity.type
_entity.pdbx_description
1 polymer ?
#
loop_
_entity_poly.entity_id
_entity_poly.type
_entity_poly.pdbx_seq_one_letter_code
_entity_poly.pdbx_strand_id
1 'polypeptide(L)' 'MKKRNVAILLFDDVEVLDFAGPFEVLAVTDELNNHTIFNVFTVAETHHAIKPRNGLSVNPDYALSTAPCLIF' A
#
# COMPACT_ATOMS: atom_id res chain seq x y z
N MET A 1 -7.49 19.54 -6.22
CA MET A 1 -8.29 18.55 -5.45
C MET A 1 -7.51 18.17 -4.21
N LYS A 2 -8.17 17.70 -3.14
CA LYS A 2 -7.46 17.14 -1.98
C LYS A 2 -6.88 15.77 -2.38
N LYS A 3 -5.57 15.57 -2.19
CA LYS A 3 -4.90 14.29 -2.41
C LYS A 3 -5.55 13.22 -1.53
N ARG A 4 -5.93 12.08 -2.12
CA ARG A 4 -6.61 10.97 -1.43
C ARG A 4 -5.57 9.96 -0.95
N ASN A 5 -5.63 9.57 0.31
CA ASN A 5 -4.82 8.47 0.82
C ASN A 5 -5.41 7.15 0.35
N VAL A 6 -4.57 6.27 -0.18
CA VAL A 6 -4.95 4.90 -0.55
C VAL A 6 -3.99 3.95 0.15
N ALA A 7 -4.50 3.25 1.15
CA ALA A 7 -3.76 2.24 1.88
C ALA A 7 -3.97 0.87 1.24
N ILE A 8 -2.88 0.17 0.97
CA ILE A 8 -2.89 -1.20 0.48
C ILE A 8 -2.47 -2.11 1.62
N LEU A 9 -3.42 -2.93 2.09
CA LEU A 9 -3.19 -3.84 3.20
C LEU A 9 -2.33 -5.03 2.74
N LEU A 10 -1.22 -5.24 3.45
CA LEU A 10 -0.36 -6.41 3.34
C LEU A 10 -0.55 -7.29 4.57
N PHE A 11 -0.55 -8.59 4.35
CA PHE A 11 -0.61 -9.62 5.38
C PHE A 11 0.10 -10.87 4.86
N ASP A 12 0.49 -11.76 5.77
CA ASP A 12 1.19 -12.98 5.38
C ASP A 12 0.32 -13.85 4.46
N ASP A 13 0.98 -14.53 3.51
CA ASP A 13 0.34 -15.34 2.46
C ASP A 13 -0.53 -14.56 1.45
N VAL A 14 -0.51 -13.22 1.44
CA VAL A 14 -1.11 -12.43 0.35
C VAL A 14 -0.48 -12.79 -1.00
N GLU A 15 -1.28 -12.85 -2.07
CA GLU A 15 -0.75 -13.01 -3.41
C GLU A 15 -0.02 -11.75 -3.85
N VAL A 16 1.14 -11.89 -4.48
CA VAL A 16 1.96 -10.73 -4.90
C VAL A 16 1.19 -9.83 -5.86
N LEU A 17 0.42 -10.41 -6.77
CA LEU A 17 -0.36 -9.65 -7.75
C LEU A 17 -1.49 -8.83 -7.12
N ASP A 18 -2.05 -9.28 -6.00
CA ASP A 18 -3.22 -8.65 -5.38
C ASP A 18 -2.88 -7.26 -4.81
N PHE A 19 -1.67 -7.08 -4.26
CA PHE A 19 -1.21 -5.77 -3.80
C PHE A 19 -0.42 -5.01 -4.87
N ALA A 20 0.42 -5.71 -5.66
CA ALA A 20 1.28 -5.06 -6.65
C ALA A 20 0.48 -4.46 -7.80
N GLY A 21 -0.59 -5.12 -8.26
CA GLY A 21 -1.43 -4.64 -9.34
C GLY A 21 -2.08 -3.28 -9.02
N PRO A 22 -2.87 -3.18 -7.94
CA PRO A 22 -3.45 -1.91 -7.52
C PRO A 22 -2.40 -0.85 -7.17
N PHE A 23 -1.29 -1.25 -6.52
CA PHE A 23 -0.21 -0.33 -6.18
C PHE A 23 0.32 0.39 -7.43
N GLU A 24 0.68 -0.38 -8.46
CA GLU A 24 1.26 0.15 -9.69
C GLU A 24 0.26 1.04 -10.44
N VAL A 25 -0.98 0.58 -10.63
CA VAL A 25 -2.00 1.35 -11.37
C VAL A 25 -2.27 2.69 -10.69
N LEU A 26 -2.39 2.72 -9.36
CA LEU A 26 -2.69 3.94 -8.64
C LEU A 26 -1.49 4.89 -8.57
N ALA A 27 -0.27 4.35 -8.40
CA ALA A 27 0.95 5.14 -8.39
C ALA A 27 1.19 5.82 -9.75
N VAL A 28 1.07 5.07 -10.85
CA VAL A 28 1.19 5.61 -12.21
C VAL A 28 0.08 6.60 -12.51
N THR A 29 -1.15 6.34 -12.02
CA THR A 29 -2.24 7.30 -12.17
C THR A 29 -1.93 8.62 -11.45
N ASP A 30 -1.35 8.59 -10.25
CA ASP A 30 -0.90 9.81 -9.55
C ASP A 30 0.21 10.54 -10.30
N GLU A 31 1.20 9.79 -10.81
CA GLU A 31 2.31 10.33 -11.62
C GLU A 31 1.82 11.08 -12.84
N LEU A 32 0.91 10.47 -13.62
CA LEU A 32 0.28 11.10 -14.79
C LEU A 32 -0.55 12.35 -14.45
N ASN A 33 -0.85 12.57 -13.16
CA ASN A 33 -1.57 13.72 -12.64
C ASN A 33 -0.69 14.63 -11.76
N ASN A 34 0.63 14.66 -12.04
CA ASN A 34 1.62 15.50 -11.36
C ASN A 34 1.67 15.29 -9.84
N HIS A 35 1.42 14.07 -9.38
CA HIS A 35 1.40 13.66 -7.98
C HIS A 35 0.38 14.37 -7.08
N THR A 36 -0.75 14.81 -7.64
CA THR A 36 -1.73 15.65 -6.93
C THR A 36 -2.98 14.91 -6.44
N ILE A 37 -3.16 13.63 -6.79
CA ILE A 37 -4.46 12.95 -6.64
C ILE A 37 -4.45 11.76 -5.67
N PHE A 38 -3.38 10.96 -5.61
CA PHE A 38 -3.29 9.80 -4.73
C PHE A 38 -1.99 9.74 -3.94
N ASN A 39 -2.10 9.53 -2.63
CA ASN A 39 -0.99 9.11 -1.79
C ASN A 39 -1.14 7.61 -1.54
N VAL A 40 -0.48 6.79 -2.35
CA VAL A 40 -0.54 5.33 -2.27
C VAL A 40 0.56 4.84 -1.33
N PHE A 41 0.21 4.03 -0.35
CA PHE A 41 1.16 3.45 0.60
C PHE A 41 0.68 2.08 1.09
N THR A 42 1.61 1.30 1.61
CA THR A 42 1.36 -0.02 2.16
C THR A 42 1.17 0.04 3.67
N VAL A 43 0.23 -0.75 4.17
CA VAL A 43 -0.03 -0.91 5.61
C VAL A 43 -0.05 -2.39 5.95
N ALA A 44 0.40 -2.76 7.15
CA ALA A 44 0.24 -4.12 7.65
C ALA A 44 -0.10 -4.12 9.14
N GLU A 45 -0.41 -5.27 9.72
CA GLU A 45 -0.72 -5.39 11.15
C GLU A 45 0.39 -4.78 12.03
N THR A 46 1.66 -5.00 11.66
CA THR A 46 2.84 -4.51 12.37
C THR A 46 3.85 -3.90 11.39
N HIS A 47 4.97 -3.39 11.91
CA HIS A 47 6.10 -2.92 11.09
C HIS A 47 7.02 -4.05 10.61
N HIS A 48 6.72 -5.31 10.94
CA HIS A 48 7.53 -6.44 10.49
C HIS A 48 7.35 -6.69 9.00
N ALA A 49 8.41 -7.25 8.39
CA ALA A 49 8.35 -7.65 7.00
C ALA A 49 7.28 -8.73 6.81
N ILE A 50 6.41 -8.51 5.83
CA ILE A 50 5.37 -9.45 5.42
C ILE A 50 5.97 -10.48 4.48
N LYS A 51 5.47 -11.71 4.58
CA LYS A 51 5.80 -12.82 3.68
C LYS A 51 4.60 -13.14 2.77
N PRO A 52 4.48 -12.47 1.60
CA PRO A 52 3.57 -12.91 0.54
C PRO A 52 3.89 -14.33 0.09
N ARG A 53 2.98 -14.93 -0.69
CA ARG A 53 3.23 -16.24 -1.31
C ARG A 53 4.55 -16.25 -2.10
N ASN A 54 5.15 -17.42 -2.19
CA ASN A 54 6.38 -17.71 -2.97
C ASN A 54 7.67 -17.08 -2.41
N GLY A 55 7.69 -16.67 -1.14
CA GLY A 55 8.92 -16.35 -0.40
C GLY A 55 9.46 -14.94 -0.58
N LEU A 56 8.69 -14.04 -1.21
CA LEU A 56 8.99 -12.61 -1.23
C LEU A 56 8.98 -12.04 0.21
N SER A 57 9.75 -10.99 0.45
CA SER A 57 9.74 -10.25 1.71
C SER A 57 9.46 -8.78 1.41
N VAL A 58 8.40 -8.24 1.99
CA VAL A 58 7.96 -6.85 1.74
C VAL A 58 7.90 -6.10 3.06
N ASN A 59 8.53 -4.94 3.13
CA ASN A 59 8.43 -4.06 4.29
C ASN A 59 7.24 -3.09 4.08
N PRO A 60 6.25 -3.06 4.99
CA PRO A 60 5.15 -2.10 4.87
C PRO A 60 5.63 -0.68 5.25
N ASP A 61 5.01 0.34 4.66
CA ASP A 61 5.31 1.74 5.00
C ASP A 61 4.83 2.07 6.43
N TYR A 62 3.68 1.52 6.84
CA TYR A 62 3.10 1.74 8.16
C TYR A 62 2.56 0.44 8.77
N ALA A 63 2.54 0.39 10.10
CA ALA A 63 1.65 -0.51 10.82
C ALA A 63 0.23 0.09 10.82
N LEU A 64 -0.81 -0.74 10.98
CA LEU A 64 -2.19 -0.27 11.10
C LEU A 64 -2.34 0.78 12.22
N SER A 65 -1.57 0.66 13.30
CA SER A 65 -1.55 1.60 14.43
C SER A 65 -0.88 2.94 14.11
N THR A 66 -0.06 3.03 13.07
CA THR A 66 0.71 4.23 12.69
C THR A 66 0.30 4.82 11.35
N ALA A 67 -0.62 4.16 10.63
CA ALA A 67 -1.08 4.59 9.31
C ALA A 67 -1.80 5.95 9.38
N PRO A 68 -1.54 6.87 8.42
CA PRO A 68 -2.17 8.17 8.39
C PRO A 68 -3.68 8.05 8.07
N CYS A 69 -4.51 8.27 9.10
CA CYS A 69 -5.98 8.31 9.10
C CYS A 69 -6.62 7.39 8.05
N LEU A 70 -6.73 6.10 8.39
CA LEU A 70 -7.63 5.16 7.74
C LEU A 70 -9.05 5.55 8.15
N ILE A 71 -9.76 6.31 7.32
CA ILE A 71 -11.20 6.49 7.50
C ILE A 71 -11.83 5.21 6.97
N PHE A 72 -12.31 4.34 7.87
CA PHE A 72 -13.09 3.15 7.51
C PHE A 72 -14.43 3.54 6.87
#